data_AF-A0A2D8INH7-F1
#
_entry.id   AF-A0A2D8INH7-F1
#
_cell.length_a   1.000
_cell.length_b   1.000
_cell.length_c   1.000
_cell.angle_alpha   90.00
_cell.angle_beta   90.00
_cell.angle_gamma   90.00
#
_symmetry.space_group_name_H-M   'P 1'
#
loop_
_entity.id
_entity.type
_entity.pdbx_description
1 polymer ?
#
loop_
_entity_poly.entity_id
_entity_poly.type
_entity_poly.pdbx_seq_one_letter_code
_entity_poly.pdbx_strand_id
1 'polypeptide(L)'
;MDTLEQRASRVLDRVTHGSPDLARLIDSARAVLVFPEVVPMTFGEGGQYGEGALLVAGAVVAHYASTSAEPPLLPPGVAHRTDVLLFMTDEALWDFRNRPVWRLGLDGRVSVLEHSRPPRWSAAGGQSPVLGFSLAGPALREPLRLANNTLSRIR
;
A
#
# COMPACT_ATOMS: atom_id res chain seq x y z
N MET A 1 1.34 -6.39 22.84
CA MET A 1 0.59 -5.67 21.80
C MET A 1 1.52 -5.49 20.61
N ASP A 2 1.09 -5.90 19.43
CA ASP A 2 1.84 -5.67 18.20
C ASP A 2 1.79 -4.19 17.82
N THR A 3 2.95 -3.58 17.56
CA THR A 3 2.99 -2.18 17.08
C THR A 3 2.68 -2.13 15.58
N LEU A 4 2.26 -0.96 15.10
CA LEU A 4 2.05 -0.71 13.67
C LEU A 4 3.32 -1.02 12.85
N GLU A 5 4.49 -0.66 13.38
CA GLU A 5 5.79 -0.94 12.80
C GLU A 5 6.03 -2.45 12.64
N GLN A 6 5.79 -3.23 13.69
CA GLN A 6 5.95 -4.70 13.65
C GLN A 6 5.00 -5.34 12.63
N ARG A 7 3.77 -4.82 12.48
CA ARG A 7 2.84 -5.29 11.45
C ARG A 7 3.32 -4.94 10.04
N ALA A 8 3.80 -3.72 9.83
CA ALA A 8 4.34 -3.29 8.54
C ALA A 8 5.57 -4.11 8.14
N SER A 9 6.52 -4.33 9.05
CA SER A 9 7.71 -5.17 8.79
C SER A 9 7.32 -6.60 8.44
N ARG A 10 6.40 -7.23 9.19
CA ARG A 10 5.93 -8.60 8.89
C ARG A 10 5.25 -8.73 7.54
N VAL A 11 4.55 -7.68 7.09
CA VAL A 11 3.98 -7.64 5.74
C VAL A 11 5.10 -7.63 4.70
N LEU A 12 6.09 -6.74 4.85
CA LEU A 12 7.21 -6.66 3.92
C LEU A 12 7.98 -7.97 3.86
N ASP A 13 8.32 -8.56 5.01
CA ASP A 13 8.97 -9.86 5.06
C ASP A 13 8.18 -10.90 4.27
N ARG A 14 6.87 -11.00 4.51
CA ARG A 14 6.05 -11.97 3.79
C ARG A 14 6.03 -11.72 2.29
N VAL A 15 5.90 -10.47 1.86
CA VAL A 15 5.85 -10.08 0.46
C VAL A 15 7.17 -10.40 -0.25
N THR A 16 8.31 -10.05 0.35
CA THR A 16 9.63 -10.26 -0.23
C THR A 16 9.98 -11.75 -0.30
N HIS A 17 9.63 -12.53 0.73
CA HIS A 17 9.82 -13.99 0.72
C HIS A 17 8.88 -14.71 -0.27
N GLY A 18 7.67 -14.18 -0.48
CA GLY A 18 6.66 -14.77 -1.35
C GLY A 18 6.87 -14.49 -2.84
N SER A 19 7.65 -13.47 -3.20
CA SER A 19 7.92 -13.12 -4.59
C SER A 19 9.27 -12.41 -4.76
N PRO A 20 10.24 -13.03 -5.47
CA PRO A 20 11.50 -12.39 -5.82
C PRO A 20 11.33 -11.12 -6.67
N ASP A 21 10.25 -11.02 -7.46
CA ASP A 21 9.95 -9.83 -8.26
C ASP A 21 9.55 -8.66 -7.36
N LEU A 22 8.65 -8.90 -6.38
CA LEU A 22 8.26 -7.86 -5.42
C LEU A 22 9.44 -7.47 -4.52
N ALA A 23 10.30 -8.42 -4.13
CA ALA A 23 11.52 -8.12 -3.40
C ALA A 23 12.40 -7.11 -4.15
N ARG A 24 12.66 -7.34 -5.45
CA ARG A 24 13.43 -6.41 -6.28
C ARG A 24 12.76 -5.03 -6.44
N LEU A 25 11.44 -4.98 -6.55
CA LEU A 25 10.71 -3.72 -6.64
C LEU A 25 10.76 -2.95 -5.31
N ILE A 26 10.60 -3.63 -4.18
CA ILE A 26 10.71 -3.04 -2.84
C ILE A 26 12.13 -2.50 -2.60
N ASP A 27 13.17 -3.28 -2.93
CA ASP A 27 14.57 -2.88 -2.75
C ASP A 27 14.98 -1.69 -3.63
N SER A 28 14.33 -1.52 -4.80
CA SER A 28 14.60 -0.39 -5.70
C SER A 28 13.79 0.87 -5.38
N ALA A 29 12.81 0.80 -4.47
CA ALA A 29 12.01 1.94 -4.06
C ALA A 29 12.81 2.88 -3.14
N ARG A 30 12.59 4.19 -3.26
CA ARG A 30 13.10 5.22 -2.33
C ARG A 30 12.44 5.13 -0.97
N ALA A 31 11.17 4.75 -0.95
CA ALA A 31 10.41 4.50 0.26
C ALA A 31 9.26 3.54 -0.02
N VAL A 32 8.81 2.89 1.04
CA VAL A 32 7.68 1.97 1.00
C VAL A 32 6.68 2.37 2.07
N LEU A 33 5.44 2.61 1.68
CA LEU A 33 4.34 2.87 2.60
C LEU A 33 3.46 1.63 2.68
N VAL A 34 3.32 1.11 3.90
CA VAL A 34 2.59 -0.13 4.16
C VAL A 34 1.42 0.15 5.08
N PHE A 35 0.22 -0.15 4.61
CA PHE A 35 -0.99 -0.23 5.43
C PHE A 35 -1.29 -1.71 5.68
N PRO A 36 -0.81 -2.28 6.80
CA PRO A 36 -0.94 -3.72 7.03
C PRO A 36 -2.39 -4.18 7.17
N GLU A 37 -3.27 -3.30 7.65
CA GLU A 37 -4.63 -3.64 8.02
C GLU A 37 -5.58 -2.49 7.64
N VAL A 38 -6.15 -2.60 6.43
CA VAL A 38 -7.24 -1.75 5.96
C VAL A 38 -8.55 -2.51 6.12
N VAL A 39 -9.43 -1.98 6.96
CA VAL A 39 -10.69 -2.59 7.37
C VAL A 39 -11.90 -1.76 6.92
N PRO A 40 -13.06 -2.39 6.69
CA PRO A 40 -14.32 -1.68 6.56
C PRO A 40 -14.61 -0.87 7.82
N MET A 41 -15.09 0.37 7.66
CA MET A 41 -15.75 1.07 8.76
C MET A 41 -17.16 0.47 8.94
N THR A 42 -17.49 0.07 10.16
CA THR A 42 -18.78 -0.56 10.50
C THR A 42 -19.84 0.43 11.00
N PHE A 43 -19.53 1.72 11.03
CA PHE A 43 -20.43 2.78 11.51
C PHE A 43 -20.60 3.87 10.44
N GLY A 44 -21.83 4.34 10.23
CA GLY A 44 -22.16 5.41 9.26
C GLY A 44 -22.50 4.89 7.85
N GLU A 45 -22.21 5.70 6.83
CA GLU A 45 -22.53 5.43 5.40
C GLU A 45 -21.57 4.43 4.72
N GLY A 46 -20.78 3.68 5.50
CA GLY A 46 -19.73 2.78 5.01
C GLY A 46 -18.38 3.48 4.88
N GLY A 47 -17.40 2.78 4.29
CA GLY A 47 -16.05 3.29 4.08
C GLY A 47 -14.97 2.31 4.51
N GLN A 48 -13.72 2.78 4.46
CA GLN A 48 -12.54 2.03 4.84
C GLN A 48 -11.58 2.87 5.67
N TYR A 49 -10.89 2.23 6.61
CA TYR A 49 -9.86 2.83 7.44
C TYR A 49 -8.65 1.90 7.55
N GLY A 50 -7.45 2.47 7.56
CA GLY A 50 -6.25 1.76 7.97
C GLY A 50 -5.16 2.72 8.42
N GLU A 51 -4.33 2.29 9.35
CA GLU A 51 -3.09 2.98 9.70
C GLU A 51 -1.92 2.31 8.99
N GLY A 52 -0.93 3.10 8.60
CA GLY A 52 0.25 2.62 7.88
C GLY A 52 1.53 3.31 8.32
N ALA A 53 2.64 2.66 8.00
CA ALA A 53 3.98 3.14 8.27
C ALA A 53 4.72 3.42 6.95
N LEU A 54 5.35 4.59 6.86
CA LEU A 54 6.27 4.92 5.79
C LEU A 54 7.68 4.50 6.20
N LEU A 55 8.30 3.64 5.40
CA LEU A 55 9.65 3.15 5.59
C LEU A 55 10.59 3.77 4.55
N VAL A 56 11.75 4.24 5.00
CA VAL A 56 12.86 4.71 4.15
C VAL A 56 14.08 3.90 4.52
N ALA A 57 14.69 3.23 3.54
CA ALA A 57 15.81 2.30 3.78
C ALA A 57 15.52 1.27 4.90
N GLY A 58 14.27 0.77 4.97
CA GLY A 58 13.83 -0.22 5.97
C GLY A 58 13.50 0.34 7.36
N ALA A 59 13.78 1.62 7.64
CA ALA A 59 13.43 2.26 8.91
C ALA A 59 12.09 3.00 8.80
N VAL A 60 11.22 2.85 9.81
CA VAL A 60 9.97 3.62 9.89
C VAL A 60 10.30 5.09 10.20
N VAL A 61 9.80 6.01 9.38
CA VAL A 61 10.09 7.45 9.50
C VAL A 61 8.85 8.31 9.70
N ALA A 62 7.65 7.79 9.42
CA ALA A 62 6.39 8.51 9.58
C ALA A 62 5.20 7.55 9.57
N HIS A 63 4.07 7.99 10.11
CA HIS A 63 2.82 7.25 10.11
C HIS A 63 1.72 7.98 9.35
N TYR A 64 0.88 7.21 8.68
CA TYR A 64 -0.21 7.72 7.85
C TYR A 64 -1.52 6.98 8.16
N ALA A 65 -2.63 7.68 7.99
CA ALA A 65 -3.96 7.07 7.91
C ALA A 65 -4.42 7.03 6.44
N SER A 66 -5.07 5.94 6.08
CA SER A 66 -5.77 5.74 4.82
C SER A 66 -7.27 5.71 5.08
N THR A 67 -8.01 6.61 4.44
CA THR A 67 -9.47 6.73 4.58
C THR A 67 -10.15 6.73 3.22
N SER A 68 -11.24 6.01 3.09
CA SER A 68 -12.13 6.11 1.93
C SER A 68 -13.59 6.06 2.36
N ALA A 69 -14.43 6.84 1.69
CA ALA A 69 -15.88 6.75 1.81
C ALA A 69 -16.47 5.70 0.84
N GLU A 70 -15.66 5.11 -0.03
CA GLU A 70 -16.11 4.07 -0.95
C GLU A 70 -16.39 2.76 -0.18
N PRO A 71 -17.37 1.96 -0.64
CA PRO A 71 -17.62 0.63 -0.10
C PRO A 71 -16.35 -0.23 -0.08
N PRO A 72 -16.14 -1.07 0.94
CA PRO A 72 -14.93 -1.84 1.04
C PRO A 72 -14.76 -2.84 -0.11
N LEU A 73 -13.65 -2.75 -0.85
CA LEU A 73 -13.26 -3.74 -1.86
C LEU A 73 -12.63 -4.98 -1.18
N LEU A 74 -13.43 -5.73 -0.42
CA LEU A 74 -13.00 -6.99 0.20
C LEU A 74 -13.87 -8.16 -0.28
N PRO A 75 -13.26 -9.29 -0.68
CA PRO A 75 -14.01 -10.51 -0.97
C PRO A 75 -14.78 -11.02 0.26
N PRO A 76 -15.88 -11.78 0.07
CA PRO A 76 -16.60 -12.40 1.17
C PRO A 76 -15.67 -13.26 2.04
N GLY A 77 -15.76 -13.09 3.37
CA GLY A 77 -14.94 -13.82 4.35
C GLY A 77 -13.55 -13.24 4.59
N VAL A 78 -13.15 -12.18 3.88
CA VAL A 78 -11.88 -11.47 4.12
C VAL A 78 -12.10 -10.30 5.08
N ALA A 79 -11.42 -10.32 6.23
CA ALA A 79 -11.61 -9.33 7.28
C ALA A 79 -10.90 -7.99 7.00
N HIS A 80 -9.75 -8.02 6.34
CA HIS A 80 -8.93 -6.86 6.01
C HIS A 80 -8.13 -7.10 4.74
N ARG A 81 -7.61 -6.02 4.17
CA ARG A 81 -6.56 -6.09 3.15
C ARG A 81 -5.32 -5.35 3.60
N THR A 82 -4.24 -5.62 2.90
CA THR A 82 -2.99 -4.90 3.00
C THR A 82 -2.80 -4.04 1.75
N ASP A 83 -2.55 -2.75 1.92
CA ASP A 83 -2.23 -1.83 0.81
C ASP A 83 -0.75 -1.43 0.91
N VAL A 84 -0.03 -1.47 -0.22
CA VAL A 84 1.40 -1.12 -0.30
C VAL A 84 1.63 -0.14 -1.44
N LEU A 85 2.38 0.93 -1.16
CA LEU A 85 2.85 1.90 -2.14
C LEU A 85 4.37 1.94 -2.15
N LEU A 86 4.96 1.85 -3.33
CA LEU A 86 6.39 1.97 -3.59
C LEU A 86 6.65 3.32 -4.26
N PHE A 87 7.40 4.19 -3.61
CA PHE A 87 7.85 5.45 -4.19
C PHE A 87 9.14 5.20 -4.96
N MET A 88 9.07 5.20 -6.28
CA MET A 88 10.19 4.83 -7.15
C MET A 88 11.13 5.98 -7.44
N THR A 89 10.69 7.22 -7.24
CA THR A 89 11.53 8.42 -7.44
C THR A 89 11.51 9.33 -6.23
N ASP A 90 12.57 10.13 -6.10
CA ASP A 90 12.73 11.08 -5.00
C ASP A 90 11.69 12.20 -5.08
N GLU A 91 11.28 12.61 -6.28
CA GLU A 91 10.28 13.65 -6.50
C GLU A 91 8.89 13.20 -6.00
N ALA A 92 8.49 11.96 -6.29
CA ALA A 92 7.21 11.44 -5.81
C ALA A 92 7.19 11.24 -4.29
N LEU A 93 8.30 10.77 -3.71
CA LEU A 93 8.43 10.68 -2.26
C LEU A 93 8.36 12.07 -1.61
N TRP A 94 9.05 13.05 -2.20
CA TRP A 94 9.06 14.41 -1.71
C TRP A 94 7.66 15.03 -1.79
N ASP A 95 6.98 14.92 -2.94
CA ASP A 95 5.62 15.44 -3.12
C ASP A 95 4.64 14.82 -2.10
N PHE A 96 4.68 13.49 -1.94
CA PHE A 96 3.84 12.79 -0.97
C PHE A 96 4.09 13.25 0.47
N ARG A 97 5.36 13.40 0.87
CA ARG A 97 5.70 13.77 2.25
C ARG A 97 5.38 15.23 2.59
N ASN A 98 5.38 16.11 1.60
CA ASN A 98 5.14 17.55 1.79
C ASN A 98 3.68 17.97 1.62
N ARG A 99 2.80 17.05 1.22
CA ARG A 99 1.35 17.30 1.18
C ARG A 99 0.69 16.85 2.49
N PRO A 100 -0.21 17.66 3.07
CA PRO A 100 -0.96 17.27 4.26
C PRO A 100 -1.94 16.13 3.97
N VAL A 101 -2.48 16.12 2.75
CA VAL A 101 -3.42 15.14 2.25
C VAL A 101 -2.99 14.74 0.84
N TRP A 102 -2.96 13.44 0.57
CA TRP A 102 -2.61 12.87 -0.72
C TRP A 102 -3.64 11.84 -1.15
N ARG A 103 -4.26 12.04 -2.31
CA ARG A 103 -5.32 11.19 -2.85
C ARG A 103 -4.74 10.27 -3.91
N LEU A 104 -4.89 8.98 -3.65
CA LEU A 104 -4.41 7.92 -4.52
C LEU A 104 -5.07 8.02 -5.90
N GLY A 105 -4.24 8.05 -6.96
CA GLY A 105 -4.68 8.19 -8.35
C GLY A 105 -5.02 9.61 -8.80
N LEU A 106 -5.04 10.60 -7.90
CA LEU A 106 -5.33 12.01 -8.23
C LEU A 106 -4.13 12.93 -8.01
N ASP A 107 -3.41 12.77 -6.90
CA ASP A 107 -2.30 13.66 -6.53
C ASP A 107 -0.93 13.16 -7.03
N GLY A 108 -0.88 11.96 -7.62
CA GLY A 108 0.31 11.44 -8.29
C GLY A 108 -0.02 10.31 -9.27
N ARG A 109 0.91 10.06 -10.20
CA ARG A 109 0.78 8.96 -11.17
C ARG A 109 1.13 7.64 -10.48
N VAL A 110 0.10 6.92 -10.05
CA VAL A 110 0.21 5.58 -9.46
C VAL A 110 -0.08 4.54 -10.53
N SER A 111 0.86 3.63 -10.77
CA SER A 111 0.56 2.42 -11.54
C SER A 111 0.26 1.27 -10.57
N VAL A 112 -0.85 0.58 -10.82
CA VAL A 112 -1.16 -0.64 -10.09
C VAL A 112 -0.24 -1.75 -10.59
N LEU A 113 0.38 -2.49 -9.67
CA LEU A 113 1.09 -3.72 -10.03
C LEU A 113 0.07 -4.82 -10.26
N GLU A 114 0.14 -5.43 -11.44
CA GLU A 114 -0.70 -6.57 -11.79
C GLU A 114 0.08 -7.86 -11.61
N HIS A 115 -0.60 -8.89 -11.12
CA HIS A 115 -0.07 -10.25 -11.09
C HIS A 115 -0.57 -11.00 -12.32
N SER A 116 0.34 -11.31 -13.25
CA SER A 116 0.03 -12.03 -14.49
C SER A 116 0.50 -13.49 -14.45
N ARG A 117 0.00 -14.33 -15.36
CA ARG A 117 0.49 -15.71 -15.57
C ARG A 117 1.41 -15.76 -16.81
N PRO A 118 2.60 -16.38 -16.75
CA PRO A 118 3.25 -16.99 -15.57
C PRO A 118 3.55 -15.96 -14.47
N PRO A 119 3.63 -16.36 -13.17
CA PRO A 119 3.61 -15.46 -12.02
C PRO A 119 4.72 -14.40 -12.14
N ARG A 120 4.32 -13.21 -12.56
CA ARG A 120 5.18 -12.04 -12.73
C ARG A 120 4.44 -10.82 -12.24
N TRP A 121 5.14 -9.98 -11.49
CA TRP A 121 4.65 -8.68 -11.07
C TRP A 121 5.21 -7.62 -12.01
N SER A 122 4.34 -6.89 -12.69
CA SER A 122 4.73 -5.78 -13.57
C SER A 122 3.77 -4.63 -13.43
N ALA A 123 4.29 -3.41 -13.52
CA ALA A 123 3.47 -2.21 -13.61
C ALA A 123 2.87 -2.09 -15.01
N ALA A 124 1.58 -1.74 -15.10
CA ALA A 124 0.98 -1.36 -16.37
C ALA A 124 1.53 0.01 -16.82
N GLY A 125 2.42 -0.01 -17.82
CA GLY A 125 2.96 1.17 -18.52
C GLY A 125 4.15 1.87 -17.85
N GLY A 126 5.20 2.16 -18.64
CA GLY A 126 6.29 3.11 -18.37
C GLY A 126 7.05 3.00 -17.04
N GLN A 127 7.98 3.94 -16.82
CA GLN A 127 8.54 4.19 -15.48
C GLN A 127 7.52 5.02 -14.70
N SER A 128 6.75 4.37 -13.83
CA SER A 128 5.81 5.05 -12.96
C SER A 128 6.48 5.47 -11.65
N PRO A 129 6.27 6.73 -11.21
CA PRO A 129 6.98 7.27 -10.06
C PRO A 129 6.45 6.71 -8.74
N VAL A 130 5.22 6.19 -8.74
CA VAL A 130 4.65 5.42 -7.64
C VAL A 130 4.05 4.13 -8.20
N LEU A 131 4.38 3.01 -7.57
CA LEU A 131 3.75 1.70 -7.82
C LEU A 131 2.88 1.34 -6.62
N GLY A 132 1.74 0.70 -6.84
CA GLY A 132 0.85 0.32 -5.75
C GLY A 132 0.20 -1.03 -5.96
N PHE A 133 -0.07 -1.74 -4.88
CA PHE A 133 -0.82 -2.99 -4.92
C PHE A 133 -1.54 -3.27 -3.60
N SER A 134 -2.57 -4.10 -3.68
CA SER A 134 -3.37 -4.53 -2.54
C SER A 134 -3.45 -6.05 -2.49
N LEU A 135 -3.43 -6.62 -1.27
CA LEU A 135 -3.52 -8.06 -1.03
C LEU A 135 -4.69 -8.37 -0.09
N ALA A 136 -5.50 -9.38 -0.44
CA ALA A 136 -6.58 -9.85 0.41
C ALA A 136 -6.04 -10.64 1.62
N GLY A 137 -6.21 -10.10 2.83
CA GLY A 137 -5.75 -10.72 4.07
C GLY A 137 -4.28 -11.17 4.01
N PRO A 138 -3.92 -12.30 4.64
CA PRO A 138 -2.55 -12.80 4.61
C PRO A 138 -2.12 -13.43 3.28
N ALA A 139 -3.03 -13.56 2.31
CA ALA A 139 -2.81 -14.33 1.09
C ALA A 139 -2.21 -13.47 -0.03
N LEU A 140 -0.98 -13.79 -0.42
CA LEU A 140 -0.25 -13.16 -1.54
C LEU A 140 -0.78 -13.52 -2.94
N ARG A 141 -1.86 -14.29 -3.04
CA ARG A 141 -2.29 -14.93 -4.30
C ARG A 141 -3.37 -14.17 -5.06
N GLU A 142 -4.08 -13.27 -4.38
CA GLU A 142 -5.22 -12.56 -4.97
C GLU A 142 -4.96 -11.06 -4.89
N PRO A 143 -4.37 -10.47 -5.95
CA PRO A 143 -4.25 -9.02 -6.01
C PRO A 143 -5.66 -8.43 -5.99
N LEU A 144 -5.84 -7.42 -5.14
CA LEU A 144 -7.05 -6.60 -5.14
C LEU A 144 -6.78 -5.33 -5.95
N ARG A 145 -7.86 -4.76 -6.48
CA ARG A 145 -7.79 -3.39 -7.00
C ARG A 145 -7.39 -2.47 -5.85
N LEU A 146 -6.41 -1.62 -6.13
CA LEU A 146 -6.03 -0.55 -5.21
C LEU A 146 -7.19 0.45 -5.14
N ALA A 147 -7.70 0.69 -3.93
CA ALA A 147 -8.83 1.58 -3.73
C ALA A 147 -8.40 3.05 -3.81
N ASN A 148 -9.32 3.92 -4.23
CA ASN A 148 -9.10 5.35 -4.26
C ASN A 148 -9.18 5.91 -2.83
N ASN A 149 -8.03 5.96 -2.16
CA ASN A 149 -7.94 6.35 -0.77
C ASN A 149 -7.34 7.74 -0.61
N THR A 150 -7.78 8.43 0.43
CA THR A 150 -7.13 9.64 0.94
C THR A 150 -6.13 9.25 2.01
N LEU A 151 -4.88 9.68 1.84
CA LEU A 151 -3.78 9.43 2.74
C LEU A 151 -3.44 10.71 3.48
N SER A 152 -3.34 10.66 4.81
CA SER A 152 -3.00 11.81 5.65
C SER A 152 -1.97 11.42 6.69
N ARG A 153 -1.04 12.32 7.00
CA ARG A 153 -0.03 12.08 8.04
C ARG A 153 -0.68 12.16 9.42
N ILE A 154 -0.34 11.23 10.32
CA ILE A 154 -0.91 11.18 11.66
C ILE A 154 0.11 11.33 12.79
N ARG A 155 1.36 10.88 12.61
CA ARG A 155 2.45 11.00 13.59
C ARG A 155 3.80 11.08 12.87
#